data_AF-A0A847UM69-F1
#
_entry.id   AF-A0A847UM69-F1
#
_cell.length_a   1.000
_cell.length_b   1.000
_cell.length_c   1.000
_cell.angle_alpha   90.00
_cell.angle_beta   90.00
_cell.angle_gamma   90.00
#
_symmetry.space_group_name_H-M   'P 1'
#
loop_
_entity.id
_entity.type
_entity.pdbx_description
1 polymer ?
#
loop_
_entity_poly.entity_id
_entity_poly.type
_entity_poly.pdbx_seq_one_letter_code
_entity_poly.pdbx_strand_id
1 'polypeptide(L)' 'MNEKNARKIKAWMTLNGVKQADIAKEMGLSRTMIQRFITGHSTSMRVFEHFMNMGCPREYFAGRTEAKRAA' A
#
# COMPACT_ATOMS: atom_id res chain seq x y z
N MET A 1 -2.27 -11.35 4.42
CA MET A 1 -2.78 -10.02 4.81
C MET A 1 -4.27 -10.13 5.11
N ASN A 2 -4.77 -9.51 6.18
CA ASN A 2 -6.19 -9.56 6.52
C ASN A 2 -6.94 -8.34 5.92
N GLU A 3 -8.22 -8.49 5.62
CA GLU A 3 -9.09 -7.43 5.11
C GLU A 3 -9.07 -6.17 6.00
N LYS A 4 -8.97 -6.35 7.32
CA LYS A 4 -8.83 -5.26 8.30
C LYS A 4 -7.63 -4.34 7.98
N ASN A 5 -6.51 -4.91 7.56
CA ASN A 5 -5.29 -4.15 7.23
C ASN A 5 -5.47 -3.37 5.91
N ALA A 6 -6.11 -3.99 4.91
CA ALA A 6 -6.44 -3.30 3.67
C ALA A 6 -7.38 -2.11 3.89
N ARG A 7 -8.35 -2.24 4.81
CA ARG A 7 -9.23 -1.13 5.22
C ARG A 7 -8.46 0.00 5.92
N LYS A 8 -7.51 -0.32 6.80
CA LYS A 8 -6.64 0.68 7.45
C LYS A 8 -5.83 1.50 6.43
N ILE A 9 -5.23 0.83 5.43
CA ILE A 9 -4.50 1.52 4.35
C ILE A 9 -5.44 2.45 3.59
N LYS A 10 -6.62 1.97 3.19
CA LYS A 10 -7.61 2.79 2.47
C LYS A 10 -8.07 3.99 3.29
N ALA A 11 -8.32 3.80 4.59
CA ALA A 11 -8.69 4.90 5.49
C ALA A 11 -7.58 5.94 5.62
N TRP A 12 -6.33 5.50 5.78
CA TRP A 12 -5.17 6.39 5.79
C TRP A 12 -5.06 7.17 4.48
N MET A 13 -5.24 6.51 3.34
CA MET A 13 -5.23 7.17 2.03
C MET A 13 -6.28 8.28 1.96
N THR A 14 -7.53 8.00 2.36
CA THR A 14 -8.61 9.00 2.40
C THR A 14 -8.28 10.17 3.31
N LEU A 15 -7.76 9.93 4.52
CA LEU A 15 -7.41 10.97 5.48
C LEU A 15 -6.26 11.87 4.99
N ASN A 16 -5.36 11.35 4.15
CA ASN A 16 -4.24 12.10 3.58
C ASN A 16 -4.52 12.63 2.17
N GLY A 17 -5.75 12.50 1.65
CA GLY A 17 -6.10 12.95 0.31
C GLY A 17 -5.43 12.15 -0.82
N VAL A 18 -4.87 10.98 -0.53
CA VAL A 18 -4.14 10.14 -1.50
C VAL A 18 -5.11 9.25 -2.25
N LYS A 19 -5.10 9.29 -3.59
CA LYS A 19 -5.90 8.39 -4.42
C LYS A 19 -5.03 7.28 -5.03
N GLN A 20 -5.60 6.10 -5.20
CA GLN A 20 -4.91 4.98 -5.88
C GLN A 20 -4.53 5.33 -7.32
N ALA A 21 -5.31 6.18 -7.98
CA ALA A 21 -5.02 6.64 -9.34
C ALA A 21 -3.78 7.54 -9.40
N ASP A 22 -3.58 8.39 -8.38
CA ASP A 22 -2.45 9.30 -8.31
C ASP A 22 -1.16 8.49 -8.05
N ILE A 23 -1.18 7.57 -7.08
CA ILE A 23 -0.08 6.61 -6.86
C ILE A 23 0.25 5.83 -8.15
N ALA A 24 -0.78 5.32 -8.83
CA ALA A 24 -0.59 4.57 -10.06
C ALA A 24 0.10 5.43 -11.13
N LYS A 25 -0.31 6.69 -11.29
CA LYS A 25 0.29 7.64 -12.23
C LYS A 25 1.74 7.97 -11.87
N GLU A 26 2.01 8.29 -10.61
CA GLU A 26 3.35 8.61 -10.10
C GLU A 26 4.34 7.46 -10.27
N MET A 27 3.87 6.22 -10.05
CA MET A 27 4.73 5.04 -10.16
C MET A 27 4.83 4.46 -11.58
N GLY A 28 4.00 4.91 -12.52
CA GLY A 28 3.87 4.32 -13.85
C GLY A 28 3.25 2.91 -13.83
N LEU A 29 2.31 2.67 -12.92
CA LEU A 29 1.64 1.38 -12.72
C LEU A 29 0.14 1.48 -13.06
N SER A 30 -0.52 0.33 -13.19
CA SER A 30 -1.98 0.32 -13.31
C SER A 30 -2.65 0.50 -11.94
N ARG A 31 -3.80 1.18 -11.91
CA ARG A 31 -4.63 1.30 -10.69
C ARG A 31 -5.00 -0.09 -10.13
N THR A 32 -5.27 -1.06 -11.00
CA THR A 32 -5.54 -2.44 -10.61
C THR A 32 -4.37 -3.08 -9.88
N MET A 33 -3.12 -2.80 -10.28
CA MET A 33 -1.94 -3.29 -9.57
C MET A 33 -1.87 -2.71 -8.15
N ILE A 34 -2.12 -1.40 -7.98
CA ILE A 34 -2.17 -0.77 -6.65
C ILE A 34 -3.28 -1.39 -5.79
N GLN A 35 -4.46 -1.61 -6.35
CA GLN A 35 -5.56 -2.27 -5.65
C GLN A 35 -5.17 -3.69 -5.21
N ARG A 36 -4.65 -4.51 -6.13
CA ARG A 36 -4.21 -5.89 -5.83
C ARG A 36 -3.10 -5.91 -4.80
N PHE A 37 -2.20 -4.93 -4.84
CA PHE A 37 -1.21 -4.75 -3.78
C PHE A 37 -1.91 -4.47 -2.45
N ILE A 38 -2.75 -3.44 -2.33
CA ILE A 38 -3.42 -3.07 -1.06
C ILE A 38 -4.24 -4.22 -0.46
N THR A 39 -4.91 -5.02 -1.30
CA THR A 39 -5.71 -6.17 -0.83
C THR A 39 -4.87 -7.42 -0.58
N GLY A 40 -3.56 -7.40 -0.88
CA GLY A 40 -2.65 -8.51 -0.63
C GLY A 40 -2.66 -9.61 -1.69
N HIS A 41 -3.25 -9.37 -2.87
CA HIS A 41 -3.20 -10.29 -4.02
C HIS A 41 -1.92 -10.17 -4.86
N SER A 42 -1.07 -9.17 -4.57
CA SER A 42 0.21 -8.96 -5.24
C SER A 42 1.23 -8.38 -4.27
N THR A 43 2.49 -8.75 -4.44
CA THR A 43 3.63 -8.24 -3.67
C THR A 43 4.48 -7.29 -4.50
N SER A 44 4.95 -6.21 -3.89
CA SER A 44 5.88 -5.27 -4.53
C SER A 44 6.61 -4.44 -3.47
N MET A 45 7.94 -4.60 -3.39
CA MET A 45 8.75 -3.79 -2.47
C MET A 45 8.70 -2.31 -2.85
N ARG A 46 8.74 -2.00 -4.15
CA ARG A 46 8.67 -0.63 -4.66
C ARG A 46 7.37 0.08 -4.26
N VAL A 47 6.23 -0.61 -4.31
CA VAL A 47 4.94 -0.02 -3.87
C VAL A 47 4.92 0.13 -2.35
N PHE A 48 5.45 -0.84 -1.60
CA PHE A 48 5.58 -0.76 -0.15
C PHE A 48 6.43 0.46 0.29
N GLU A 49 7.63 0.60 -0.27
CA GLU A 49 8.55 1.72 0.00
C GLU A 49 7.90 3.05 -0.34
N HIS A 50 7.17 3.14 -1.46
CA HIS A 50 6.44 4.35 -1.81
C HIS A 50 5.38 4.71 -0.75
N PHE A 51 4.63 3.74 -0.22
CA PHE A 51 3.74 3.98 0.92
C PHE A 51 4.49 4.43 2.19
N MET A 52 5.67 3.88 2.47
CA MET A 52 6.48 4.32 3.62
C MET A 52 6.98 5.75 3.45
N ASN A 53 7.42 6.11 2.24
CA ASN A 53 7.90 7.46 1.91
C ASN A 53 6.78 8.51 2.01
N MET A 54 5.53 8.13 1.71
CA MET A 54 4.36 8.98 1.95
C MET A 54 3.95 9.07 3.43
N GLY A 55 4.59 8.32 4.34
CA GLY A 55 4.29 8.32 5.77
C GLY A 55 3.16 7.37 6.18
N CYS A 56 2.83 6.36 5.36
CA CYS A 56 1.83 5.36 5.74
C CYS A 56 2.39 4.46 6.87
N PRO A 57 1.67 4.28 7.99
CA PRO A 57 2.14 3.45 9.09
C PRO A 57 2.45 2.02 8.67
N ARG A 58 3.69 1.58 8.96
CA ARG A 58 4.19 0.23 8.62
C ARG A 58 3.33 -0.89 9.21
N GLU A 59 2.75 -0.67 10.38
CA GLU A 59 1.83 -1.61 11.05
C GLU A 59 0.59 -1.96 10.22
N TYR A 60 0.18 -1.09 9.29
CA TYR A 60 -0.95 -1.39 8.39
C TYR A 60 -0.57 -2.46 7.36
N PHE A 61 0.71 -2.68 7.14
CA PHE A 61 1.25 -3.74 6.30
C PHE A 61 1.65 -4.99 7.11
N ALA A 62 1.24 -5.11 8.38
CA ALA A 62 1.52 -6.28 9.19
C ALA A 62 1.07 -7.58 8.49
N GLY A 63 1.95 -8.59 8.55
CA GLY A 63 1.72 -9.89 7.91
C GLY A 63 2.05 -9.92 6.41
N ARG A 64 2.63 -8.86 5.85
CA ARG A 64 3.19 -8.85 4.49
C ARG A 64 4.67 -9.22 4.46
N THR A 65 5.10 -9.81 3.35
CA THR A 65 6.52 -10.15 3.13
C THR A 65 7.40 -8.91 3.08
N GLU A 66 6.90 -7.82 2.49
CA GLU A 66 7.62 -6.55 2.38
C GLU A 66 7.89 -5.94 3.77
N ALA A 67 6.88 -5.93 4.64
CA ALA A 67 7.00 -5.47 6.02
C ALA A 67 7.85 -6.39 6.91
N LYS A 68 8.10 -7.64 6.51
CA LYS A 68 9.03 -8.54 7.23
C LYS A 68 10.48 -8.36 6.79
N ARG A 69 10.71 -8.06 5.51
CA ARG A 69 12.06 -7.90 4.94
C ARG A 69 12.71 -6.56 5.28
N ALA A 70 11.91 -5.53 5.52
CA ALA A 70 12.37 -4.22 5.94
C ALA A 70 12.54 -4.11 7.47
N ALA A 71 12.56 -5.23 8.21
CA ALA A 71 12.75 -5.31 9.67
C ALA A 71 14.19 -5.76 9.92
#